data_AF-X1C3F0-F1
#
_entry.id   AF-X1C3F0-F1
#
_cell.length_a   1.000
_cell.length_b   1.000
_cell.length_c   1.000
_cell.angle_alpha   90.00
_cell.angle_beta   90.00
_cell.angle_gamma   90.00
#
_symmetry.space_group_name_H-M   'P 1'
#
loop_
_entity.id
_entity.type
_entity.pdbx_description
1 polymer ?
#
loop_
_entity_poly.entity_id
_entity_poly.type
_entity_poly.pdbx_seq_one_letter_code
_entity_poly.pdbx_strand_id
1 'polypeptide(L)'
;MCATCDMIRGLLLASGVSAPTANAIADSAPVVSLNQQATKKVKRKVSKYQNEFGKQLKKLKKKHPKTQVGTLMKRAHKLTKKLLK
;
A
#
# COMPACT_ATOMS: atom_id res chain seq x y z
N MET A 1 -13.27 1.38 -11.29
CA MET A 1 -13.51 2.61 -12.06
C MET A 1 -12.19 3.33 -12.26
N CYS A 2 -11.86 3.70 -13.49
CA CYS A 2 -10.60 4.33 -13.84
C CYS A 2 -10.86 5.80 -14.17
N ALA A 3 -10.66 6.69 -13.18
CA ALA A 3 -11.00 8.10 -13.33
C ALA A 3 -10.29 8.77 -14.51
N THR A 4 -9.06 8.37 -14.81
CA THR A 4 -8.32 8.84 -15.98
C THR A 4 -8.87 8.27 -17.28
N CYS A 5 -9.32 7.02 -17.30
CA CYS A 5 -9.95 6.39 -18.46
C CYS A 5 -11.27 7.09 -18.79
N ASP A 6 -12.06 7.46 -17.77
CA ASP A 6 -13.33 8.19 -17.97
C ASP A 6 -13.10 9.59 -18.53
N MET A 7 -12.07 10.30 -18.07
CA MET A 7 -11.67 11.61 -18.62
C MET A 7 -11.20 11.52 -20.07
N ILE A 8 -10.33 10.56 -20.39
CA ILE A 8 -9.81 10.36 -21.75
C ILE A 8 -10.94 9.98 -22.70
N ARG A 9 -11.84 9.09 -22.27
CA ARG A 9 -13.02 8.70 -23.04
C ARG A 9 -13.91 9.92 -23.35
N GLY A 10 -14.17 10.77 -22.35
CA GLY A 10 -14.96 12.00 -22.53
C GLY A 10 -14.33 12.98 -23.53
N LEU A 11 -13.02 13.21 -23.45
CA LEU A 11 -12.29 14.07 -24.39
C LEU A 11 -12.32 13.52 -25.82
N LEU A 12 -12.11 12.21 -26.00
CA LEU A 12 -12.12 11.57 -27.30
C LEU A 12 -13.51 11.61 -27.95
N LEU A 13 -14.56 11.34 -27.18
CA LEU A 13 -15.94 11.47 -27.66
C LEU A 13 -16.27 12.92 -28.05
N ALA A 14 -15.82 13.91 -27.26
CA ALA A 14 -16.01 15.33 -27.57
C ALA A 14 -15.27 15.76 -28.84
N SER A 15 -14.12 15.15 -29.14
CA SER A 15 -13.40 15.35 -30.41
C SER A 15 -14.02 14.62 -31.61
N GLY A 16 -15.13 13.89 -31.42
CA GLY A 16 -15.83 13.18 -32.49
C GLY A 16 -15.26 11.79 -32.83
N VAL A 17 -14.40 11.23 -31.98
CA VAL A 17 -13.92 9.85 -32.14
C VAL A 17 -15.07 8.88 -31.83
N SER A 18 -15.20 7.83 -32.65
CA SER A 18 -16.24 6.82 -32.45
C SER A 18 -16.11 6.15 -31.07
N ALA A 19 -17.25 5.86 -30.44
CA ALA A 19 -17.30 5.21 -29.13
C ALA A 19 -16.44 3.94 -28.99
N PRO A 20 -16.42 2.98 -29.94
CA PRO A 20 -15.59 1.79 -29.80
C PRO A 20 -14.09 2.11 -29.81
N THR A 21 -13.65 3.06 -30.65
CA THR A 21 -12.26 3.49 -30.71
C THR A 21 -11.85 4.24 -29.44
N ALA A 22 -12.72 5.12 -28.93
CA ALA A 22 -12.46 5.84 -27.68
C ALA A 22 -12.32 4.89 -26.47
N ASN A 23 -13.14 3.83 -26.41
CA ASN A 23 -13.05 2.82 -25.36
C ASN A 23 -11.75 2.03 -25.43
N ALA A 24 -11.33 1.60 -26.63
CA ALA A 24 -10.09 0.84 -26.82
C ALA A 24 -8.84 1.65 -26.40
N ILE A 25 -8.83 2.96 -26.65
CA ILE A 25 -7.72 3.84 -26.26
C ILE A 25 -7.74 4.09 -24.75
N ALA A 26 -8.92 4.38 -24.17
CA ALA A 26 -9.07 4.67 -22.75
C ALA A 26 -8.72 3.46 -21.86
N ASP A 27 -9.08 2.25 -22.29
CA ASP A 27 -8.82 1.00 -21.56
C ASP A 27 -7.45 0.36 -21.89
N SER A 28 -6.60 1.06 -22.63
CA SER A 28 -5.27 0.57 -22.98
C SER A 28 -4.37 0.41 -21.74
N ALA A 29 -3.50 -0.59 -21.78
CA ALA A 29 -2.55 -0.91 -20.71
C ALA A 29 -1.75 0.30 -20.15
N PRO A 30 -1.23 1.26 -20.96
CA PRO A 30 -0.51 2.41 -20.41
C PRO A 30 -1.40 3.32 -19.56
N VAL A 31 -2.66 3.54 -19.95
CA VAL A 31 -3.58 4.42 -19.22
C VAL A 31 -4.00 3.77 -17.90
N VAL A 32 -4.30 2.47 -17.92
CA VAL A 32 -4.71 1.71 -16.74
C VAL A 32 -3.57 1.60 -15.71
N SER A 33 -2.35 1.36 -16.16
CA SER A 33 -1.18 1.26 -15.28
C SER A 33 -0.84 2.60 -14.61
N LEU A 34 -0.93 3.71 -15.34
CA LEU A 34 -0.77 5.06 -14.77
C LEU A 34 -1.83 5.36 -13.70
N ASN A 35 -3.08 4.97 -13.94
CA ASN A 35 -4.14 5.13 -12.94
C ASN A 35 -3.84 4.32 -11.66
N GLN A 36 -3.32 3.10 -11.79
CA GLN A 36 -2.93 2.28 -10.63
C GLN A 36 -1.75 2.86 -9.85
N GLN A 37 -0.82 3.54 -10.52
CA GLN A 37 0.28 4.26 -9.86
C GLN A 37 -0.20 5.55 -9.19
N ALA A 38 -1.11 6.27 -9.84
CA ALA A 38 -1.68 7.52 -9.33
C ALA A 38 -2.62 7.30 -8.13
N THR A 39 -3.26 6.13 -8.03
CA THR A 39 -4.10 5.80 -6.88
C THR A 39 -3.25 5.57 -5.63
N LYS A 40 -3.19 6.60 -4.77
CA LYS A 40 -2.49 6.54 -3.49
C LYS A 40 -3.11 5.45 -2.61
N LYS A 41 -2.37 4.37 -2.38
CA LYS A 41 -2.78 3.31 -1.44
C LYS A 41 -2.91 3.89 -0.04
N VAL A 42 -4.15 3.99 0.45
CA VAL A 42 -4.44 4.41 1.83
C VAL A 42 -3.92 3.33 2.77
N LYS A 43 -2.92 3.68 3.58
CA LYS A 43 -2.37 2.76 4.58
C LYS A 43 -3.36 2.62 5.74
N ARG A 44 -3.72 1.38 6.08
CA ARG A 44 -4.57 1.09 7.24
C ARG A 44 -3.88 1.50 8.54
N LYS A 45 -4.66 1.92 9.53
CA LYS A 45 -4.16 2.18 10.88
C LYS A 45 -3.62 0.87 11.48
N VAL A 46 -2.42 0.94 12.04
CA VAL A 46 -1.75 -0.21 12.68
C VAL A 46 -2.47 -0.57 13.98
N SER A 47 -2.64 -1.87 14.25
CA SER A 47 -3.29 -2.36 15.47
C SER A 47 -2.47 -2.06 16.74
N LYS A 48 -3.13 -2.06 17.90
CA LYS A 48 -2.46 -1.84 19.21
C LYS A 48 -1.30 -2.82 19.43
N TYR A 49 -1.49 -4.10 19.10
CA TYR A 49 -0.46 -5.13 19.24
C TYR A 49 0.78 -4.84 18.38
N GLN A 50 0.59 -4.49 17.11
CA GLN A 50 1.69 -4.24 16.19
C GLN A 50 2.45 -2.95 16.54
N ASN A 51 1.77 -1.95 17.08
CA ASN A 51 2.41 -0.74 17.62
C ASN A 51 3.32 -1.06 18.82
N GLU A 52 2.83 -1.84 19.80
CA GLU A 52 3.64 -2.24 20.95
C GLU A 52 4.80 -3.14 20.56
N PHE A 53 4.60 -4.04 19.58
CA PHE A 53 5.67 -4.84 19.01
C PHE A 53 6.80 -4.03 18.41
N GLY A 54 6.48 -3.00 17.62
CA GLY A 54 7.49 -2.09 17.08
C GLY A 54 8.31 -1.41 18.17
N LYS A 55 7.66 -0.96 19.26
CA LYS A 55 8.35 -0.34 20.41
C LYS A 55 9.30 -1.31 21.10
N GLN A 56 8.84 -2.54 21.40
CA GLN A 56 9.67 -3.54 22.09
C GLN A 56 10.83 -4.02 21.23
N LEU A 57 10.60 -4.24 19.93
CA LEU A 57 11.66 -4.63 19.01
C LEU A 57 12.71 -3.52 18.89
N LYS A 58 12.31 -2.24 18.82
CA LYS A 58 13.25 -1.10 18.79
C LYS A 58 14.11 -1.04 20.06
N LYS A 59 13.51 -1.25 21.24
CA LYS A 59 14.25 -1.32 22.52
C LYS A 59 15.26 -2.48 22.52
N LEU A 60 14.85 -3.65 22.05
CA LEU A 60 15.70 -4.85 21.98
C LEU A 60 16.86 -4.69 20.99
N LYS A 61 16.62 -4.12 19.81
CA LYS A 61 17.68 -3.81 18.83
C LYS A 61 18.71 -2.84 19.42
N LYS A 62 18.28 -1.83 20.17
CA LYS A 62 19.19 -0.87 20.83
C LYS A 62 20.04 -1.55 21.91
N LYS A 63 19.44 -2.43 22.73
CA LYS A 63 20.14 -3.13 23.81
C LYS A 63 21.06 -4.25 23.32
N HIS A 64 20.73 -4.89 22.21
CA HIS A 64 21.41 -6.07 21.72
C HIS A 64 21.76 -5.95 20.23
N PRO A 65 22.69 -5.06 19.86
CA PRO A 65 23.02 -4.78 18.45
C PRO A 65 23.68 -5.97 17.73
N LYS A 66 24.42 -6.82 18.44
CA LYS A 66 25.11 -7.99 17.87
C LYS A 66 24.22 -9.23 17.73
N THR A 67 23.03 -9.24 18.34
CA THR A 67 22.13 -10.39 18.30
C THR A 67 21.35 -10.42 16.99
N GLN A 68 21.21 -11.61 16.41
CA GLN A 68 20.42 -11.81 15.20
C GLN A 68 18.98 -11.31 15.38
N VAL A 69 18.46 -10.61 14.36
CA VAL A 69 17.14 -9.97 14.40
C VAL A 69 16.01 -10.97 14.65
N GLY A 70 16.10 -12.18 14.09
CA GLY A 70 15.10 -13.23 14.29
C GLY A 70 14.93 -13.61 15.77
N THR A 71 16.03 -13.68 16.53
CA THR A 71 16.00 -13.93 17.97
C THR A 71 15.37 -12.77 18.73
N LEU A 72 15.67 -11.53 18.32
CA LEU A 72 15.06 -10.32 18.91
C LEU A 72 13.56 -10.25 18.62
N MET A 73 13.11 -10.66 17.43
CA MET A 73 11.69 -10.75 17.09
C MET A 73 10.93 -11.74 17.98
N LYS A 74 11.48 -12.95 18.16
CA LYS A 74 10.89 -13.96 19.07
C LYS A 74 10.76 -13.41 20.49
N ARG A 75 11.79 -12.70 20.98
CA ARG A 75 11.75 -12.04 22.30
C ARG A 75 10.72 -10.91 22.34
N ALA A 76 10.65 -10.06 21.32
CA ALA A 76 9.69 -8.97 21.23
C ALA A 76 8.24 -9.48 21.28
N HIS A 77 7.90 -10.54 20.53
CA HIS A 77 6.56 -11.13 20.59
C HIS A 77 6.20 -11.71 21.96
N LYS A 78 7.15 -12.34 22.66
CA LYS A 78 6.91 -12.83 24.02
C LYS A 78 6.62 -11.66 24.97
N LEU A 79 7.38 -10.57 24.87
CA LEU A 79 7.18 -9.38 25.69
C LEU A 79 5.84 -8.69 25.38
N THR A 80 5.48 -8.54 24.11
CA THR A 80 4.21 -7.89 23.74
C THR A 80 3.01 -8.69 24.19
N LYS A 81 3.04 -10.03 24.04
CA LYS A 81 1.98 -10.90 24.55
C LYS A 81 1.85 -10.81 26.06
N LYS A 82 2.96 -10.67 26.80
CA LYS A 82 2.92 -10.48 28.26
C LYS A 82 2.38 -9.13 28.70
N LEU A 83 2.54 -8.08 27.89
CA LEU A 83 2.08 -6.72 28.21
C LEU A 83 0.62 -6.47 27.83
N LEU A 84 0.08 -7.26 26.90
CA LEU A 84 -1.28 -7.09 26.35
C LEU A 84 -2.25 -8.20 26.78
N LYS A 85 -1.73 -9.26 27.42
CA LYS A 85 -2.54 -10.14 28.27
C LYS A 85 -2.85 -9.42 29.57
#